data_AF-A0A9W6SBY4-F1
#
_entry.id   AF-A0A9W6SBY4-F1
#
_cell.length_a   1.000
_cell.length_b   1.000
_cell.length_c   1.000
_cell.angle_alpha   90.00
_cell.angle_beta   90.00
_cell.angle_gamma   90.00
#
_symmetry.space_group_name_H-M   'P 1'
#
loop_
_entity.id
_entity.type
_entity.pdbx_description
1 polymer ?
#
loop_
_entity_poly.entity_id
_entity_poly.type
_entity_poly.pdbx_seq_one_letter_code
_entity_poly.pdbx_strand_id
1 'polypeptide(L)'
;MRAESDTSRSATRASVAAGLDELSRFALRRTGAPRDISFTTASTLARLEQDGPRRLTSLAVEEGVAQPSMTQLVQRLERQGFVERNRDPDDRRLVWVHITDAGRRLLADRRRSRAAELAEVLATLPPGEEAALGAAVLAALPVIRRLTERRPHGTEQDTSRTNPAEPLTPGRDR
;
A
#
# COMPACT_ATOMS: atom_id res chain seq x y z
N MET A 1 -12.41 39.50 7.70
CA MET A 1 -13.16 38.23 7.55
C MET A 1 -12.55 37.19 6.57
N ARG A 2 -12.04 37.53 5.37
CA ARG A 2 -11.36 36.53 4.49
C ARG A 2 -9.96 36.12 4.95
N ALA A 3 -9.20 37.02 5.59
CA ALA A 3 -7.83 36.73 6.05
C ALA A 3 -7.78 35.82 7.30
N GLU A 4 -8.70 36.00 8.24
CA GLU A 4 -8.77 35.18 9.48
C GLU A 4 -9.20 33.73 9.21
N SER A 5 -10.08 33.52 8.23
CA SER A 5 -10.53 32.20 7.81
C SER A 5 -9.45 31.40 7.06
N ASP A 6 -8.55 32.08 6.35
CA ASP A 6 -7.43 31.44 5.65
C ASP A 6 -6.28 31.08 6.62
N THR A 7 -6.00 31.95 7.60
CA THR A 7 -5.03 31.67 8.67
C THR A 7 -5.47 30.50 9.56
N SER A 8 -6.74 30.45 9.97
CA SER A 8 -7.28 29.34 10.77
C SER A 8 -7.27 28.01 10.01
N ARG A 9 -7.60 28.04 8.71
CA ARG A 9 -7.54 26.86 7.82
C ARG A 9 -6.11 26.37 7.61
N SER A 10 -5.15 27.29 7.47
CA SER A 10 -3.72 26.98 7.37
C SER A 10 -3.17 26.34 8.66
N ALA A 11 -3.48 26.91 9.82
CA ALA A 11 -3.10 26.36 11.12
C ALA A 11 -3.70 24.95 11.37
N THR A 12 -4.95 24.75 10.95
CA THR A 12 -5.60 23.43 11.01
C THR A 12 -4.86 22.41 10.13
N ARG A 13 -4.51 22.78 8.88
CA ARG A 13 -3.76 21.91 7.97
C ARG A 13 -2.39 21.53 8.53
N ALA A 14 -1.68 22.50 9.12
CA ALA A 14 -0.38 22.25 9.74
C ALA A 14 -0.48 21.28 10.93
N SER A 15 -1.49 21.44 11.77
CA SER A 15 -1.74 20.54 12.91
C SER A 15 -2.08 19.13 12.46
N VAL A 16 -2.93 18.98 11.43
CA VAL A 16 -3.24 17.68 10.84
C VAL A 16 -2.00 17.03 10.24
N ALA A 17 -1.17 17.78 9.51
CA ALA A 17 0.06 17.26 8.91
C ALA A 17 1.06 16.78 10.00
N ALA A 18 1.24 17.55 11.06
CA ALA A 18 2.08 17.18 12.19
C ALA A 18 1.57 15.92 12.90
N GLY A 19 0.26 15.83 13.14
CA GLY A 19 -0.37 14.64 13.74
C GLY A 19 -0.21 13.40 12.86
N LEU A 20 -0.36 13.52 11.53
CA LEU A 20 -0.13 12.42 10.59
C LEU A 20 1.33 11.95 10.60
N ASP A 21 2.30 12.86 10.68
CA ASP A 21 3.72 12.53 10.81
C ASP A 21 4.00 11.80 12.14
N GLU A 22 3.44 12.28 13.24
CA GLU A 22 3.59 11.65 14.55
C GLU A 22 2.99 10.25 14.58
N LEU A 23 1.78 10.07 14.03
CA LEU A 23 1.14 8.77 13.88
C LEU A 23 1.96 7.84 12.98
N SER A 24 2.55 8.35 11.90
CA SER A 24 3.41 7.59 10.99
C SER A 24 4.70 7.13 11.69
N ARG A 25 5.33 7.99 12.48
CA ARG A 25 6.50 7.65 13.30
C ARG A 25 6.17 6.67 14.41
N PHE A 26 5.05 6.86 15.10
CA PHE A 26 4.57 5.94 16.13
C PHE A 26 4.34 4.55 15.53
N ALA A 27 3.62 4.49 14.41
CA ALA A 27 3.41 3.28 13.63
C ALA A 27 4.74 2.63 13.25
N LEU A 28 5.68 3.38 12.65
CA LEU A 28 6.96 2.82 12.21
C LEU A 28 7.82 2.33 13.37
N ARG A 29 7.86 3.02 14.52
CA ARG A 29 8.65 2.59 15.68
C ARG A 29 8.08 1.37 16.38
N ARG A 30 6.75 1.32 16.52
CA ARG A 30 6.07 0.19 17.20
C ARG A 30 5.95 -1.03 16.32
N THR A 31 6.03 -0.86 15.00
CA THR A 31 5.78 -1.93 14.02
C THR A 31 6.99 -2.17 13.09
N GLY A 32 8.10 -1.49 13.36
CA GLY A 32 9.35 -1.52 12.59
C GLY A 32 10.52 -2.06 13.40
N ALA A 33 10.49 -3.37 13.64
CA ALA A 33 11.69 -4.21 13.75
C ALA A 33 11.35 -5.55 13.06
N PRO A 34 12.31 -6.19 12.36
CA PRO A 34 12.03 -7.10 11.27
C PRO A 34 11.42 -8.41 11.75
N ARG A 35 10.15 -8.64 11.38
CA ARG A 35 9.60 -9.98 11.23
C ARG A 35 9.11 -10.12 9.79
N ASP A 36 9.98 -10.77 9.03
CA ASP A 36 9.81 -11.39 7.71
C ASP A 36 9.83 -10.56 6.41
N ILE A 37 9.38 -9.29 6.37
CA ILE A 37 9.45 -8.49 5.12
C ILE A 37 9.73 -6.99 5.31
N SER A 38 10.54 -6.40 4.42
CA SER A 38 10.87 -4.96 4.43
C SER A 38 9.67 -4.05 4.14
N PHE A 39 9.77 -2.76 4.48
CA PHE A 39 8.73 -1.76 4.18
C PHE A 39 8.37 -1.73 2.69
N THR A 40 9.36 -1.64 1.80
CA THR A 40 9.15 -1.64 0.35
C THR A 40 8.47 -2.93 -0.12
N THR A 41 8.76 -4.08 0.50
CA THR A 41 8.10 -5.36 0.20
C THR A 41 6.61 -5.30 0.55
N ALA A 42 6.29 -4.84 1.76
CA ALA A 42 4.90 -4.72 2.20
C ALA A 42 4.12 -3.69 1.39
N SER A 43 4.73 -2.56 1.06
CA SER A 43 4.16 -1.49 0.24
C SER A 43 3.89 -1.99 -1.19
N THR A 44 4.86 -2.66 -1.82
CA THR A 44 4.70 -3.26 -3.16
C THR A 44 3.53 -4.26 -3.20
N LEU A 45 3.46 -5.18 -2.22
CA LEU A 45 2.38 -6.16 -2.16
C LEU A 45 1.02 -5.48 -1.89
N ALA A 46 0.95 -4.55 -0.94
CA ALA A 46 -0.30 -3.84 -0.61
C ALA A 46 -0.84 -3.08 -1.82
N ARG A 47 0.07 -2.49 -2.61
CA ARG A 47 -0.28 -1.82 -3.85
C ARG A 47 -0.83 -2.78 -4.90
N LEU A 48 -0.16 -3.91 -5.13
CA LEU A 48 -0.67 -4.93 -6.06
C LEU A 48 -2.03 -5.50 -5.63
N GLU A 49 -2.30 -5.53 -4.32
CA GLU A 49 -3.61 -5.93 -3.78
C GLU A 49 -4.69 -4.88 -4.03
N GLN A 50 -4.38 -3.59 -3.83
CA GLN A 50 -5.34 -2.47 -3.91
C GLN A 50 -5.59 -2.00 -5.33
N ASP A 51 -4.51 -1.84 -6.09
CA ASP A 51 -4.53 -1.23 -7.43
C ASP A 51 -4.59 -2.29 -8.55
N GLY A 52 -4.43 -3.57 -8.19
CA GLY A 52 -4.32 -4.66 -9.14
C GLY A 52 -2.92 -4.79 -9.77
N PRO A 53 -2.79 -5.58 -10.86
CA PRO A 53 -1.52 -5.85 -11.50
C PRO A 53 -0.84 -4.57 -12.03
N ARG A 54 0.49 -4.49 -11.85
CA ARG A 54 1.29 -3.32 -12.28
C ARG A 54 2.49 -3.74 -13.10
N ARG A 55 2.92 -2.86 -14.00
CA ARG A 55 4.21 -3.03 -14.70
C ARG A 55 5.35 -2.86 -13.69
N LEU A 56 6.41 -3.64 -13.86
CA LEU A 56 7.60 -3.57 -13.00
C LEU A 56 8.23 -2.16 -12.99
N THR A 57 8.24 -1.48 -14.13
CA THR A 57 8.72 -0.09 -14.26
C THR A 57 7.86 0.89 -13.47
N SER A 58 6.54 0.76 -13.54
CA SER A 58 5.60 1.57 -12.76
C SER A 58 5.84 1.37 -11.27
N LEU A 59 5.96 0.11 -10.81
CA LEU A 59 6.28 -0.20 -9.41
C LEU A 59 7.56 0.49 -8.92
N ALA A 60 8.61 0.54 -9.74
CA ALA A 60 9.86 1.19 -9.36
C ALA A 60 9.68 2.70 -9.08
N VAL A 61 9.01 3.41 -10.00
CA VAL A 61 8.71 4.85 -9.85
C VAL A 61 7.83 5.09 -8.63
N GLU A 62 6.81 4.26 -8.50
CA GLU A 62 5.77 4.36 -7.49
C GLU A 62 6.25 4.07 -6.06
N GLU A 63 7.23 3.17 -5.91
CA GLU A 63 7.89 2.85 -4.65
C GLU A 63 9.14 3.70 -4.40
N GLY A 64 9.49 4.61 -5.32
CA GLY A 64 10.62 5.52 -5.19
C GLY A 64 11.99 4.82 -5.19
N VAL A 65 12.12 3.68 -5.88
CA VAL A 65 13.35 2.89 -5.94
C VAL A 65 13.86 2.73 -7.36
N ALA A 66 15.16 2.51 -7.52
CA ALA A 66 15.75 2.23 -8.82
C ALA A 66 15.19 0.92 -9.44
N GLN A 67 15.04 0.89 -10.76
CA GLN A 67 14.50 -0.26 -11.49
C GLN A 67 15.26 -1.58 -11.25
N PRO A 68 16.61 -1.62 -11.14
CA PRO A 68 17.32 -2.84 -10.78
C PRO A 68 16.94 -3.35 -9.37
N SER A 69 16.76 -2.44 -8.41
CA SER A 69 16.34 -2.77 -7.05
C SER A 69 14.92 -3.34 -7.01
N MET A 70 14.00 -2.72 -7.76
CA MET A 70 12.63 -3.25 -7.90
C MET A 70 12.64 -4.63 -8.57
N THR A 71 13.47 -4.82 -9.60
CA THR A 71 13.61 -6.12 -10.26
C THR A 71 14.06 -7.21 -9.29
N GLN A 72 15.07 -6.93 -8.47
CA GLN A 72 15.53 -7.88 -7.46
C GLN A 72 14.48 -8.17 -6.39
N LEU A 73 13.71 -7.15 -5.98
CA LEU A 73 12.60 -7.30 -5.04
C LEU A 73 11.51 -8.22 -5.61
N VAL A 74 11.02 -7.95 -6.82
CA VAL A 74 9.97 -8.78 -7.46
C VAL A 74 10.45 -10.20 -7.69
N GLN A 75 11.70 -10.41 -8.14
CA GLN A 75 12.27 -11.75 -8.30
C GLN A 75 12.31 -12.53 -6.98
N ARG A 76 12.61 -11.86 -5.86
CA ARG A 76 12.60 -12.49 -4.54
C ARG A 76 11.18 -12.87 -4.12
N LEU A 77 10.24 -11.95 -4.30
CA LEU A 77 8.82 -12.18 -4.00
C LEU A 77 8.24 -13.33 -4.82
N GLU A 78 8.64 -13.45 -6.09
CA GLU A 78 8.21 -14.53 -6.98
C GLU A 78 8.79 -15.88 -6.53
N ARG A 79 10.08 -15.93 -6.18
CA ARG A 79 10.69 -17.14 -5.59
C ARG A 79 10.03 -17.58 -4.29
N GLN A 80 9.46 -16.65 -3.54
CA GLN A 80 8.70 -16.92 -2.31
C GLN A 80 7.22 -17.25 -2.59
N GLY A 81 6.78 -17.19 -3.85
CA GLY A 81 5.40 -17.48 -4.25
C GLY A 81 4.40 -16.38 -3.92
N PHE A 82 4.85 -15.17 -3.56
CA PHE A 82 3.97 -14.06 -3.18
C PHE A 82 3.49 -13.21 -4.36
N VAL A 83 4.22 -13.27 -5.47
CA VAL A 83 3.85 -12.63 -6.74
C VAL A 83 4.13 -13.57 -7.90
N GLU A 84 3.52 -13.29 -9.03
CA GLU A 84 3.78 -13.95 -10.31
C GLU A 84 4.07 -12.88 -11.37
N ARG A 85 4.99 -13.19 -12.29
CA ARG A 85 5.36 -12.29 -13.39
C ARG A 85 4.86 -12.82 -14.72
N ASN A 86 4.08 -12.00 -15.41
CA ASN A 86 3.62 -12.29 -16.76
C ASN A 86 4.34 -11.36 -17.74
N ARG A 87 5.09 -11.95 -18.68
CA ARG A 87 5.62 -11.20 -19.82
C ARG A 87 4.50 -10.96 -20.81
N ASP A 88 4.43 -9.75 -21.33
CA ASP A 88 3.47 -9.43 -22.38
C ASP A 88 3.81 -10.24 -23.65
N PRO A 89 2.82 -10.91 -24.28
CA PRO A 89 3.06 -11.72 -25.48
C PRO A 89 3.45 -10.86 -26.69
N ASP A 90 3.00 -9.60 -26.75
CA ASP A 90 3.27 -8.67 -27.84
C ASP A 90 4.56 -7.87 -27.62
N ASP A 91 4.92 -7.61 -26.36
CA ASP A 91 6.19 -6.98 -26.00
C ASP A 91 6.86 -7.67 -24.80
N ARG A 92 7.80 -8.58 -25.09
CA ARG A 92 8.56 -9.33 -24.06
C ARG A 92 9.39 -8.44 -23.13
N ARG A 93 9.53 -7.14 -23.44
CA ARG A 93 10.18 -6.14 -22.58
C ARG A 93 9.26 -5.65 -21.46
N LEU A 94 7.94 -5.82 -21.59
CA LEU A 94 6.95 -5.50 -20.57
C LEU A 94 6.74 -6.69 -19.64
N VAL A 95 6.87 -6.42 -18.33
CA VAL A 95 6.66 -7.40 -17.26
C VAL A 95 5.56 -6.89 -16.34
N TRP A 96 4.44 -7.60 -16.34
CA TRP A 96 3.35 -7.43 -15.40
C TRP A 96 3.62 -8.25 -14.14
N VAL A 97 3.33 -7.66 -12.99
CA VAL A 97 3.44 -8.31 -11.69
C VAL A 97 2.05 -8.41 -11.10
N HIS A 98 1.68 -9.62 -10.67
CA HIS A 98 0.42 -9.90 -10.00
C HIS A 98 0.72 -10.41 -8.59
N ILE A 99 -0.10 -10.02 -7.61
CA ILE A 99 -0.03 -10.62 -6.28
C ILE A 99 -0.79 -11.95 -6.29
N THR A 100 -0.18 -12.98 -5.71
CA THR A 100 -0.82 -14.29 -5.55
C THR A 100 -1.69 -14.31 -4.29
N ASP A 101 -2.50 -15.35 -4.12
CA ASP A 101 -3.24 -15.57 -2.88
C ASP A 101 -2.32 -15.74 -1.67
N ALA A 102 -1.13 -16.31 -1.86
CA ALA A 102 -0.13 -16.41 -0.79
C ALA A 102 0.38 -15.02 -0.38
N GLY A 103 0.61 -14.13 -1.34
CA GLY A 103 0.97 -12.73 -1.06
C GLY A 103 -0.15 -11.98 -0.31
N ARG A 104 -1.42 -12.19 -0.70
CA ARG A 104 -2.57 -11.60 -0.01
C ARG A 104 -2.71 -12.12 1.43
N ARG A 105 -2.53 -13.42 1.65
CA ARG A 105 -2.51 -14.02 3.00
C ARG A 105 -1.40 -13.43 3.86
N LEU A 106 -0.18 -13.31 3.32
CA LEU A 106 0.94 -12.68 4.02
C LEU A 106 0.60 -11.25 4.51
N LEU A 107 -0.03 -10.44 3.65
CA LEU A 107 -0.49 -9.10 4.03
C LEU A 107 -1.56 -9.13 5.11
N ALA A 108 -2.55 -10.03 4.99
CA ALA A 108 -3.61 -10.17 5.97
C ALA A 108 -3.06 -10.59 7.34
N ASP A 109 -2.14 -11.54 7.38
CA ASP A 109 -1.50 -12.05 8.59
C ASP A 109 -0.65 -10.97 9.26
N ARG A 110 0.08 -10.20 8.46
CA ARG A 110 0.82 -9.01 8.92
C ARG A 110 -0.12 -7.97 9.52
N ARG A 111 -1.25 -7.67 8.86
CA ARG A 111 -2.25 -6.70 9.37
C ARG A 111 -2.83 -7.16 10.71
N ARG A 112 -3.17 -8.44 10.84
CA ARG A 112 -3.69 -9.01 12.10
C ARG A 112 -2.66 -8.96 13.22
N SER A 113 -1.44 -9.40 12.94
CA SER A 113 -0.35 -9.38 13.93
C SER A 113 -0.07 -7.95 14.41
N ARG A 114 -0.02 -6.99 13.48
CA ARG A 114 0.16 -5.57 13.79
C ARG A 114 -1.00 -4.99 14.61
N ALA A 115 -2.24 -5.38 14.30
CA ALA A 115 -3.40 -4.94 15.04
C ALA A 115 -3.39 -5.48 16.48
N ALA A 116 -3.01 -6.74 16.67
CA ALA A 116 -2.88 -7.35 17.99
C ALA A 116 -1.78 -6.68 18.82
N GLU A 117 -0.58 -6.47 18.25
CA GLU A 117 0.50 -5.75 18.92
C GLU A 117 0.08 -4.33 19.34
N LEU A 118 -0.66 -3.62 18.48
CA LEU A 118 -1.15 -2.29 18.80
C LEU A 118 -2.24 -2.30 19.88
N ALA A 119 -3.13 -3.31 19.86
CA ALA A 119 -4.17 -3.47 20.87
C ALA A 119 -3.58 -3.61 22.28
N GLU A 120 -2.50 -4.39 22.44
CA GLU A 120 -1.80 -4.52 23.73
C GLU A 120 -1.22 -3.19 24.22
N VAL A 121 -0.75 -2.33 23.31
CA VAL A 121 -0.26 -0.99 23.68
C VAL A 121 -1.40 -0.10 24.11
N LEU A 122 -2.53 -0.13 23.39
CA LEU A 122 -3.72 0.65 23.71
C LEU A 122 -4.34 0.23 25.04
N ALA A 123 -4.28 -1.05 25.41
CA ALA A 123 -4.77 -1.57 26.68
C ALA A 123 -4.05 -0.97 27.92
N THR A 124 -2.91 -0.29 27.73
CA THR A 124 -2.21 0.43 28.81
C THR A 124 -2.78 1.83 29.08
N LEU A 125 -3.67 2.33 28.23
CA LEU A 125 -4.25 3.65 28.36
C LEU A 125 -5.40 3.68 29.38
N PRO A 126 -5.64 4.82 30.04
CA PRO A 126 -6.88 5.05 30.76
C PRO A 126 -8.09 4.86 29.82
N PRO A 127 -9.22 4.30 30.27
CA PRO A 127 -10.38 4.02 29.41
C PRO A 127 -10.92 5.26 28.66
N GLY A 128 -10.81 6.44 29.27
CA GLY A 128 -11.21 7.70 28.64
C GLY A 128 -10.32 8.11 27.46
N GLU A 129 -9.01 7.87 27.56
CA GLU A 129 -8.06 8.17 26.49
C GLU A 129 -8.20 7.18 25.33
N GLU A 130 -8.38 5.88 25.63
CA GLU A 130 -8.65 4.86 24.64
C GLU A 130 -9.93 5.16 23.83
N ALA A 131 -11.01 5.51 24.53
CA ALA A 131 -12.28 5.87 23.90
C ALA A 131 -12.15 7.13 23.02
N ALA A 132 -11.45 8.16 23.51
CA ALA A 132 -11.22 9.40 22.76
C ALA A 132 -10.39 9.16 21.49
N LEU A 133 -9.32 8.36 21.59
CA LEU A 133 -8.48 7.99 20.45
C LEU A 133 -9.27 7.16 19.43
N GLY A 134 -10.07 6.19 19.90
CA GLY A 134 -10.95 5.38 19.06
C GLY A 134 -11.94 6.22 18.25
N ALA A 135 -12.61 7.18 18.89
CA ALA A 135 -13.52 8.10 18.22
C ALA A 135 -12.82 8.97 17.16
N ALA A 136 -11.64 9.52 17.49
CA ALA A 136 -10.86 10.33 16.56
C ALA A 136 -10.42 9.53 15.32
N VAL A 137 -9.94 8.31 15.50
CA VAL A 137 -9.53 7.43 14.39
C VAL A 137 -10.72 7.09 13.49
N LEU A 138 -11.86 6.69 14.06
CA LEU A 138 -13.06 6.35 13.30
C LEU A 138 -13.57 7.55 12.48
N ALA A 139 -13.52 8.76 13.05
CA ALA A 139 -13.88 9.98 12.34
C ALA A 139 -12.91 10.32 11.20
N ALA A 140 -11.60 10.06 11.37
CA ALA A 140 -10.58 10.39 10.39
C ALA A 140 -10.50 9.41 9.21
N LEU A 141 -10.79 8.12 9.44
CA LEU A 141 -10.60 7.05 8.45
C LEU A 141 -11.26 7.31 7.07
N PRO A 142 -12.53 7.75 6.97
CA PRO A 142 -13.14 8.04 5.67
C PRO A 142 -12.43 9.15 4.91
N VAL A 143 -11.88 10.15 5.61
CA VAL A 143 -11.13 11.25 5.01
C VAL A 143 -9.79 10.74 4.49
N ILE A 144 -9.06 9.97 5.29
CA ILE A 144 -7.77 9.38 4.92
C ILE A 144 -7.91 8.45 3.71
N ARG A 145 -8.94 7.59 3.67
CA ARG A 145 -9.20 6.71 2.52
C ARG A 145 -9.36 7.50 1.22
N ARG A 146 -10.19 8.54 1.22
CA ARG A 146 -10.37 9.43 0.06
C ARG A 146 -9.09 10.12 -0.37
N LEU A 147 -8.23 10.54 0.56
CA LEU A 147 -6.93 11.14 0.24
C LEU A 147 -5.94 10.14 -0.36
N THR A 148 -6.08 8.86 -0.02
CA THR A 148 -5.22 7.79 -0.51
C THR A 148 -5.68 7.27 -1.88
N GLU A 149 -6.99 7.21 -2.10
CA GLU A 149 -7.62 6.85 -3.39
C GLU A 149 -7.46 7.94 -4.44
N ARG A 150 -7.48 9.22 -4.04
CA ARG A 150 -7.22 10.36 -4.94
C ARG A 150 -5.72 10.57 -5.10
N ARG A 151 -5.09 9.81 -5.99
CA ARG A 151 -3.77 10.21 -6.48
C ARG A 151 -3.88 11.49 -7.32
N PRO A 152 -2.92 12.45 -7.19
CA PRO A 152 -2.75 13.46 -8.22
C PRO A 152 -2.48 12.73 -9.54
N HIS A 153 -3.29 13.03 -10.55
CA HIS A 153 -3.03 12.60 -11.91
C HIS A 153 -1.65 13.13 -12.32
N GLY A 154 -0.64 12.27 -12.26
CA GLY A 154 0.52 12.41 -13.13
C GLY A 154 0.01 12.24 -14.54
N THR A 155 -0.04 13.34 -15.28
CA THR A 155 -0.19 13.36 -16.73
C THR A 155 0.81 12.41 -17.35
N GLU A 156 0.33 11.24 -17.79
CA GLU A 156 0.78 10.55 -19.00
C GLU A 156 -0.21 9.44 -19.36
N GLN A 157 -1.14 9.83 -20.25
CA GLN A 157 -1.76 9.04 -21.31
C GLN A 157 -2.09 7.57 -21.00
N ASP A 158 -3.35 7.40 -20.59
CA ASP A 158 -4.15 6.24 -20.97
C ASP A 158 -4.21 6.13 -22.50
N THR A 159 -3.77 5.00 -23.07
CA THR A 159 -4.49 4.28 -24.14
C THR A 159 -3.76 2.97 -24.45
N SER A 160 -4.36 1.87 -23.98
CA SER A 160 -4.40 0.56 -24.65
C SER A 160 -3.09 -0.21 -24.87
N ARG A 161 -2.87 -1.25 -24.05
CA ARG A 161 -2.88 -2.69 -24.45
C ARG A 161 -2.64 -3.58 -23.22
N THR A 162 -3.77 -4.04 -22.68
CA THR A 162 -4.13 -5.22 -21.87
C THR A 162 -3.05 -6.19 -21.36
N ASN A 163 -3.06 -6.51 -20.05
CA ASN A 163 -3.13 -7.92 -19.61
C ASN A 163 -3.79 -8.14 -18.22
N PRO A 164 -5.10 -8.42 -18.17
CA PRO A 164 -5.77 -9.17 -17.11
C PRO A 164 -5.92 -10.63 -17.56
N ALA A 165 -5.17 -11.54 -16.95
CA ALA A 165 -5.18 -13.00 -17.13
C ALA A 165 -6.35 -13.60 -17.94
N GLU A 166 -6.11 -13.99 -19.21
CA GLU A 166 -6.92 -15.01 -19.88
C GLU A 166 -6.58 -16.38 -19.27
N PRO A 167 -7.54 -17.14 -18.73
CA PRO A 167 -7.30 -18.51 -18.34
C PRO A 167 -7.20 -19.37 -19.60
N LEU A 168 -6.05 -20.02 -19.81
CA LEU A 168 -5.90 -21.10 -20.77
C LEU A 168 -6.83 -22.26 -20.35
N THR A 169 -8.05 -22.32 -20.89
CA THR A 169 -8.82 -23.56 -20.92
C THR A 169 -8.03 -24.58 -21.74
N PRO A 170 -7.70 -25.77 -21.21
CA PRO A 170 -7.18 -26.84 -22.05
C PRO A 170 -8.33 -27.30 -22.95
N GLY A 171 -8.20 -27.03 -24.25
CA GLY A 171 -9.04 -27.65 -25.27
C GLY A 171 -8.93 -29.16 -25.16
N ARG A 172 -9.99 -29.79 -24.66
CA ARG A 172 -10.34 -31.17 -24.98
C ARG A 172 -10.85 -31.23 -26.42
N ASP A 173 -10.67 -32.42 -27.00
CA ASP A 173 -11.08 -32.92 -28.33
C ASP A 173 -9.95 -32.86 -29.38
N ARG A 174 -9.50 -33.95 -30.01
CA ARG A 174 -9.86 -35.38 -30.04
C ARG A 174 -8.64 -36.18 -30.50
#